data_AF-A0A8H5YNM4-F1
#
_entry.id   AF-A0A8H5YNM4-F1
#
_cell.length_a   1.000
_cell.length_b   1.000
_cell.length_c   1.000
_cell.angle_alpha   90.00
_cell.angle_beta   90.00
_cell.angle_gamma   90.00
#
_symmetry.space_group_name_H-M   'P 1'
#
loop_
_entity.id
_entity.type
_entity.pdbx_description
1 polymer ?
#
loop_
_entity_poly.entity_id
_entity_poly.type
_entity_poly.pdbx_seq_one_letter_code
_entity_poly.pdbx_strand_id
1 'polypeptide(L)'
;MIRPCWKFFSFLAAARLCELKVPDSDITTWWHENSVVNTNTSVAADQVRRSQRYNVSIFLAGEDDFHDSFVYESIPRNGNGKMFDPAQPGKEYDLADGDGITIEADEGINMAWTQFIYRKDVDVRIITTDGSSIGPASNVVIRPVDLGFTVKSPNDNTVLIRVPLQSSGARFSVEFKNDLFTYRSNGADYVNDGGVIVSGEPRNGLIIFASPPLPKNLIPSKIASNV
;
A
#
# COMPACT_ATOMS: atom_id res chain seq x y z
N MET A 1 9.67 30.31 43.12
CA MET A 1 8.76 31.43 43.45
C MET A 1 7.79 31.61 42.29
N ILE A 2 6.49 31.68 42.58
CA ILE A 2 5.35 31.47 41.67
C ILE A 2 4.97 32.77 40.93
N ARG A 3 4.92 32.71 39.59
CA ARG A 3 4.04 33.43 38.60
C ARG A 3 3.99 34.98 38.60
N PRO A 4 3.32 35.65 37.63
CA PRO A 4 3.07 35.37 36.20
C PRO A 4 3.31 36.63 35.31
N CYS A 5 3.29 36.49 33.98
CA CYS A 5 2.62 37.50 33.14
C CYS A 5 2.10 36.85 31.85
N TRP A 6 0.79 36.98 31.64
CA TRP A 6 0.05 36.51 30.48
C TRP A 6 -0.37 37.71 29.64
N LYS A 7 -0.20 37.56 28.33
CA LYS A 7 -0.89 38.24 27.21
C LYS A 7 -0.61 39.73 26.99
N PHE A 8 -0.13 40.09 25.81
CA PHE A 8 -1.01 40.52 24.70
C PHE A 8 -0.25 40.48 23.36
N PHE A 9 -1.03 40.29 22.30
CA PHE A 9 -0.65 40.00 20.91
C PHE A 9 0.44 40.89 20.31
N SER A 10 1.39 40.28 19.59
CA SER A 10 1.99 40.86 18.39
C SER A 10 2.26 39.76 17.37
N PHE A 11 1.62 39.92 16.22
CA PHE A 11 1.87 39.19 14.99
C PHE A 11 3.33 39.36 14.57
N LEU A 12 4.14 38.32 14.77
CA LEU A 12 5.31 38.00 13.96
C LEU A 12 5.58 36.52 14.18
N ALA A 13 4.82 35.68 13.47
CA ALA A 13 5.22 34.30 13.26
C ALA A 13 6.54 34.35 12.49
N ALA A 14 7.65 34.19 13.21
CA ALA A 14 8.93 33.91 12.61
C ALA A 14 8.73 32.64 11.77
N ALA A 15 8.72 32.80 10.45
CA ALA A 15 8.90 31.71 9.52
C ALA A 15 10.28 31.14 9.80
N ARG A 16 10.38 30.18 10.73
CA ARG A 16 11.48 29.24 10.74
C ARG A 16 11.38 28.54 9.40
N LEU A 17 12.32 28.85 8.51
CA LEU A 17 12.72 27.99 7.42
C LEU A 17 12.92 26.60 8.02
N CYS A 18 11.89 25.76 7.90
CA CYS A 18 12.05 24.34 8.03
C CYS A 18 12.83 23.96 6.77
N GLU A 19 14.16 23.93 6.87
CA GLU A 19 14.95 23.14 5.95
C GLU A 19 14.28 21.77 5.93
N LEU A 20 13.65 21.43 4.82
CA LEU A 20 13.24 20.07 4.55
C LEU A 20 14.56 19.30 4.39
N LYS A 21 15.15 18.91 5.52
CA LYS A 21 16.29 18.01 5.51
C LYS A 21 15.76 16.75 4.86
N VAL A 22 16.21 16.47 3.64
CA VAL A 22 15.98 15.17 3.02
C VAL A 22 16.37 14.15 4.08
N PRO A 23 15.46 13.24 4.48
CA PRO A 23 15.82 12.24 5.47
C PRO A 23 17.10 11.55 5.01
N ASP A 24 18.15 11.73 5.79
CA ASP A 24 19.48 11.12 5.60
C ASP A 24 19.51 9.75 6.28
N SER A 25 18.35 9.16 6.50
CA SER A 25 18.18 7.83 7.05
C SER A 25 18.34 6.79 5.94
N ASP A 26 18.88 5.63 6.31
CA ASP A 26 19.01 4.51 5.39
C ASP A 26 17.64 3.96 4.94
N ILE A 27 16.61 4.17 5.76
CA ILE A 27 15.21 3.81 5.51
C ILE A 27 14.33 5.03 5.77
N THR A 28 13.39 5.32 4.87
CA THR A 28 12.30 6.27 5.10
C THR A 28 10.97 5.59 4.83
N THR A 29 10.16 5.47 5.88
CA THR A 29 8.76 5.08 5.81
C THR A 29 7.88 6.26 6.27
N TRP A 30 6.57 6.14 6.12
CA TRP A 30 5.61 7.15 6.57
C TRP A 30 4.28 6.51 6.95
N TRP A 31 3.43 7.31 7.60
CA TRP A 31 2.12 6.91 8.09
C TRP A 31 1.06 7.98 7.85
N HIS A 32 -0.22 7.60 7.97
CA HIS A 32 -1.39 8.46 7.87
C HIS A 32 -2.30 8.24 9.09
N GLU A 33 -2.39 9.24 9.98
CA GLU A 33 -3.20 9.16 11.21
C GLU A 33 -4.71 9.11 10.92
N ASN A 34 -5.14 9.73 9.83
CA ASN A 34 -6.51 9.77 9.33
C ASN A 34 -6.87 8.53 8.47
N SER A 35 -6.18 7.41 8.66
CA SER A 35 -6.43 6.21 7.87
C SER A 35 -7.58 5.37 8.42
N VAL A 36 -8.31 4.71 7.52
CA VAL A 36 -9.45 3.85 7.87
C VAL A 36 -9.39 2.54 7.10
N VAL A 37 -9.80 1.45 7.76
CA VAL A 37 -10.08 0.19 7.09
C VAL A 37 -11.53 0.25 6.60
N ASN A 38 -11.72 0.21 5.28
CA ASN A 38 -13.02 0.24 4.65
C ASN A 38 -12.93 -0.57 3.36
N THR A 39 -13.83 -1.54 3.17
CA THR A 39 -13.76 -2.49 2.05
C THR A 39 -14.91 -2.32 1.06
N ASN A 40 -15.89 -1.46 1.37
CA ASN A 40 -17.20 -1.48 0.69
C ASN A 40 -17.62 -0.11 0.17
N THR A 41 -17.20 0.99 0.82
CA THR A 41 -17.63 2.35 0.44
C THR A 41 -16.45 3.24 0.13
N SER A 42 -16.70 4.39 -0.50
CA SER A 42 -15.72 5.48 -0.52
C SER A 42 -15.35 5.91 0.90
N VAL A 43 -14.09 6.30 1.08
CA VAL A 43 -13.60 6.93 2.31
C VAL A 43 -13.89 8.42 2.28
N ALA A 44 -13.87 9.08 3.44
CA ALA A 44 -14.05 10.53 3.50
C ALA A 44 -12.91 11.27 2.75
N ALA A 45 -13.17 12.50 2.33
CA ALA A 45 -12.22 13.29 1.53
C ALA A 45 -10.88 13.54 2.24
N ASP A 46 -10.88 13.55 3.57
CA ASP A 46 -9.73 13.71 4.43
C ASP A 46 -9.23 12.39 5.01
N GLN A 47 -9.59 11.24 4.44
CA GLN A 47 -9.18 9.92 4.90
C GLN A 47 -8.43 9.14 3.83
N VAL A 48 -7.60 8.19 4.28
CA VAL A 48 -6.85 7.28 3.40
C VAL A 48 -7.26 5.85 3.69
N ARG A 49 -7.65 5.08 2.66
CA ARG A 49 -7.98 3.66 2.81
C ARG A 49 -6.70 2.87 3.13
N ARG A 50 -6.71 2.19 4.28
CA ARG A 50 -5.64 1.30 4.74
C ARG A 50 -6.01 -0.15 4.45
N SER A 51 -5.00 -0.97 4.18
CA SER A 51 -5.22 -2.40 3.98
C SER A 51 -5.98 -3.04 5.13
N GLN A 52 -7.00 -3.82 4.77
CA GLN A 52 -7.72 -4.65 5.72
C GLN A 52 -6.90 -5.87 6.14
N ARG A 53 -5.96 -6.33 5.29
CA ARG A 53 -5.35 -7.66 5.38
C ARG A 53 -3.91 -7.65 5.87
N TYR A 54 -3.10 -6.67 5.45
CA TYR A 54 -1.66 -6.70 5.67
C TYR A 54 -1.15 -5.50 6.46
N ASN A 55 -0.20 -5.75 7.37
CA ASN A 55 0.71 -4.75 7.90
C ASN A 55 2.12 -5.02 7.38
N VAL A 56 2.85 -3.95 7.06
CA VAL A 56 4.23 -4.03 6.57
C VAL A 56 5.14 -3.18 7.44
N SER A 57 6.29 -3.74 7.83
CA SER A 57 7.36 -3.00 8.48
C SER A 57 8.70 -3.28 7.78
N ILE A 58 9.59 -2.29 7.79
CA ILE A 58 10.89 -2.33 7.11
C ILE A 58 11.99 -2.20 8.16
N PHE A 59 13.05 -2.98 8.01
CA PHE A 59 14.23 -2.92 8.88
C PHE A 59 15.50 -3.12 8.04
N LEU A 60 16.63 -2.62 8.55
CA LEU A 60 17.91 -2.86 7.89
C LEU A 60 18.20 -4.37 7.93
N ALA A 61 18.80 -4.86 6.84
CA ALA A 61 19.04 -6.29 6.67
C ALA A 61 19.82 -6.89 7.86
N GLY A 62 19.18 -7.80 8.61
CA GLY A 62 19.77 -8.47 9.77
C GLY A 62 19.73 -7.69 11.09
N GLU A 63 19.03 -6.55 11.13
CA GLU A 63 18.74 -5.81 12.36
C GLU A 63 17.32 -6.12 12.87
N ASP A 64 16.98 -5.66 14.08
CA ASP A 64 15.67 -5.89 14.71
C ASP A 64 14.91 -4.56 14.99
N ASP A 65 15.33 -3.44 14.37
CA ASP A 65 14.64 -2.15 14.50
C ASP A 65 13.62 -1.96 13.38
N PHE A 66 12.33 -2.08 13.73
CA PHE A 66 11.23 -2.08 12.76
C PHE A 66 10.64 -0.68 12.58
N HIS A 67 10.49 -0.27 11.32
CA HIS A 67 9.77 0.93 10.95
C HIS A 67 8.48 0.57 10.20
N ASP A 68 7.33 0.95 10.74
CA ASP A 68 6.05 0.71 10.07
C ASP A 68 5.97 1.50 8.76
N SER A 69 5.45 0.84 7.73
CA SER A 69 5.25 1.41 6.40
C SER A 69 3.77 1.32 6.04
N PHE A 70 3.16 2.46 5.75
CA PHE A 70 1.73 2.50 5.47
C PHE A 70 1.35 1.58 4.29
N VAL A 71 0.33 0.76 4.50
CA VAL A 71 -0.21 -0.12 3.46
C VAL A 71 -1.54 0.46 2.99
N TYR A 72 -1.52 1.07 1.81
CA TYR A 72 -2.71 1.56 1.12
C TYR A 72 -3.54 0.39 0.60
N GLU A 73 -4.83 0.64 0.31
CA GLU A 73 -5.70 -0.31 -0.37
C GLU A 73 -6.62 0.39 -1.38
N SER A 74 -6.82 -0.26 -2.52
CA SER A 74 -7.80 0.13 -3.52
C SER A 74 -8.72 -1.04 -3.80
N ILE A 75 -10.01 -0.75 -3.95
CA ILE A 75 -11.07 -1.71 -4.21
C ILE A 75 -11.75 -1.38 -5.55
N PRO A 76 -12.34 -2.36 -6.25
CA PRO A 76 -13.15 -2.14 -7.44
C PRO A 76 -14.17 -1.02 -7.24
N ARG A 77 -14.27 -0.13 -8.23
CA ARG A 77 -15.17 1.05 -8.21
C ARG A 77 -14.92 2.01 -7.04
N ASN A 78 -13.82 1.85 -6.31
CA ASN A 78 -13.45 2.61 -5.11
C ASN A 78 -14.53 2.63 -4.00
N GLY A 79 -15.50 1.71 -4.04
CA GLY A 79 -16.66 1.68 -3.15
C GLY A 79 -17.77 2.69 -3.52
N ASN A 80 -17.73 3.29 -4.71
CA ASN A 80 -18.79 4.17 -5.22
C ASN A 80 -19.92 3.42 -5.94
N GLY A 81 -19.74 2.11 -6.19
CA GLY A 81 -20.66 1.35 -7.05
C GLY A 81 -20.63 1.86 -8.49
N LYS A 82 -21.69 1.62 -9.26
CA LYS A 82 -21.82 2.06 -10.66
C LYS A 82 -22.22 3.53 -10.75
N MET A 83 -21.60 4.40 -9.97
CA MET A 83 -21.99 5.82 -9.83
C MET A 83 -21.92 6.58 -11.16
N PHE A 84 -23.05 7.16 -11.58
CA PHE A 84 -23.13 7.96 -12.81
C PHE A 84 -22.56 9.37 -12.67
N ASP A 85 -22.86 10.05 -11.56
CA ASP A 85 -22.44 11.42 -11.33
C ASP A 85 -21.97 11.57 -9.87
N PRO A 86 -20.71 12.01 -9.63
CA PRO A 86 -20.21 12.25 -8.29
C PRO A 86 -20.98 13.36 -7.54
N ALA A 87 -21.69 14.23 -8.25
CA ALA A 87 -22.59 15.22 -7.65
C ALA A 87 -23.97 14.64 -7.28
N GLN A 88 -24.31 13.43 -7.72
CA GLN A 88 -25.58 12.75 -7.45
C GLN A 88 -25.35 11.33 -6.93
N PRO A 89 -24.86 11.18 -5.68
CA PRO A 89 -24.59 9.87 -5.10
C PRO A 89 -25.87 9.01 -5.06
N GLY A 90 -25.71 7.71 -5.36
CA GLY A 90 -26.79 6.73 -5.37
C GLY A 90 -27.53 6.57 -6.70
N LYS A 91 -27.22 7.38 -7.72
CA LYS A 91 -27.65 7.11 -9.10
C LYS A 91 -26.62 6.24 -9.80
N GLU A 92 -27.05 5.04 -10.18
CA GLU A 92 -26.23 4.12 -10.94
C GLU A 92 -26.46 4.27 -12.45
N TYR A 93 -25.40 4.08 -13.23
CA TYR A 93 -25.55 3.86 -14.67
C TYR A 93 -25.77 2.38 -14.97
N ASP A 94 -26.64 2.14 -15.96
CA ASP A 94 -26.82 0.84 -16.58
C ASP A 94 -26.18 0.90 -17.98
N LEU A 95 -24.88 0.61 -18.05
CA LEU A 95 -24.16 0.48 -19.31
C LEU A 95 -24.36 -0.94 -19.83
N ALA A 96 -24.90 -1.07 -21.05
CA ALA A 96 -25.09 -2.36 -21.71
C ALA A 96 -23.78 -3.15 -21.84
N ASP A 97 -22.64 -2.46 -21.99
CA ASP A 97 -21.31 -3.07 -22.14
C ASP A 97 -20.53 -3.15 -20.81
N GLY A 98 -21.11 -2.70 -19.69
CA GLY A 98 -20.47 -2.67 -18.37
C GLY A 98 -19.38 -1.61 -18.19
N ASP A 99 -18.69 -1.65 -17.04
CA ASP A 99 -17.57 -0.76 -16.68
C ASP A 99 -16.21 -1.48 -16.63
N GLY A 100 -16.16 -2.72 -17.12
CA GLY A 100 -14.99 -3.58 -17.03
C GLY A 100 -14.82 -4.28 -15.68
N ILE A 101 -15.72 -4.06 -14.71
CA ILE A 101 -15.76 -4.77 -13.43
C ILE A 101 -17.03 -5.62 -13.38
N THR A 102 -16.87 -6.88 -13.03
CA THR A 102 -17.94 -7.87 -12.93
C THR A 102 -17.87 -8.53 -11.56
N ILE A 103 -17.33 -9.74 -11.50
CA ILE A 103 -17.22 -10.60 -10.32
C ILE A 103 -16.24 -10.06 -9.27
N GLU A 104 -15.30 -9.19 -9.66
CA GLU A 104 -14.22 -8.72 -8.81
C GLU A 104 -14.73 -8.03 -7.53
N ALA A 105 -15.81 -7.26 -7.65
CA ALA A 105 -16.42 -6.59 -6.51
C ALA A 105 -17.08 -7.59 -5.53
N ASP A 106 -17.77 -8.60 -6.07
CA ASP A 106 -18.49 -9.60 -5.27
C ASP A 106 -17.53 -10.58 -4.57
N GLU A 107 -16.39 -10.88 -5.21
CA GLU A 107 -15.35 -11.76 -4.67
C GLU A 107 -14.35 -11.05 -3.75
N GLY A 108 -14.55 -9.75 -3.52
CA GLY A 108 -13.72 -8.94 -2.62
C GLY A 108 -12.28 -8.74 -3.13
N ILE A 109 -12.09 -8.78 -4.44
CA ILE A 109 -10.79 -8.53 -5.07
C ILE A 109 -10.34 -7.11 -4.71
N ASN A 110 -9.10 -6.95 -4.26
CA ASN A 110 -8.52 -5.65 -3.93
C ASN A 110 -7.02 -5.64 -4.19
N MET A 111 -6.46 -4.43 -4.23
CA MET A 111 -5.02 -4.22 -4.39
C MET A 111 -4.50 -3.32 -3.27
N ALA A 112 -3.72 -3.92 -2.38
CA ALA A 112 -2.95 -3.22 -1.38
C ALA A 112 -1.53 -2.95 -1.89
N TRP A 113 -0.93 -1.85 -1.44
CA TRP A 113 0.47 -1.57 -1.71
C TRP A 113 1.11 -0.75 -0.61
N THR A 114 2.42 -0.85 -0.53
CA THR A 114 3.23 0.00 0.34
C THR A 114 4.45 0.50 -0.40
N GLN A 115 4.95 1.66 0.02
CA GLN A 115 6.13 2.29 -0.56
C GLN A 115 7.02 2.80 0.55
N PHE A 116 8.32 2.63 0.35
CA PHE A 116 9.35 3.19 1.21
C PHE A 116 10.57 3.59 0.37
N ILE A 117 11.42 4.43 0.95
CA ILE A 117 12.71 4.80 0.37
C ILE A 117 13.81 4.08 1.15
N TYR A 118 14.79 3.51 0.44
CA TYR A 118 15.88 2.75 1.05
C TYR A 118 17.23 3.04 0.38
N ARG A 119 18.32 2.92 1.15
CA ARG A 119 19.70 3.20 0.72
C ARG A 119 20.67 2.04 0.98
N LYS A 120 20.19 0.96 1.58
CA LYS A 120 20.93 -0.26 1.92
C LYS A 120 19.98 -1.45 1.78
N ASP A 121 20.51 -2.66 1.81
CA ASP A 121 19.69 -3.86 1.88
C ASP A 121 18.74 -3.80 3.09
N VAL A 122 17.50 -4.19 2.86
CA VAL A 122 16.45 -4.22 3.88
C VAL A 122 15.79 -5.59 3.94
N ASP A 123 15.16 -5.86 5.07
CA ASP A 123 14.19 -6.92 5.21
C ASP A 123 12.79 -6.31 5.30
N VAL A 124 11.87 -6.82 4.49
CA VAL A 124 10.45 -6.43 4.47
C VAL A 124 9.68 -7.48 5.28
N ARG A 125 9.11 -7.08 6.41
CA ARG A 125 8.21 -7.92 7.21
C ARG A 125 6.77 -7.68 6.80
N ILE A 126 6.08 -8.76 6.49
CA ILE A 126 4.65 -8.78 6.18
C ILE A 126 3.97 -9.66 7.22
N ILE A 127 2.93 -9.12 7.86
CA ILE A 127 2.05 -9.86 8.77
C ILE A 127 0.59 -9.61 8.41
N THR A 128 -0.28 -10.55 8.73
CA THR A 128 -1.73 -10.33 8.64
C THR A 128 -2.24 -9.51 9.81
N THR A 129 -3.17 -8.61 9.55
CA THR A 129 -3.82 -7.75 10.55
C THR A 129 -4.64 -8.53 11.59
N ASP A 130 -5.24 -9.65 11.19
CA ASP A 130 -6.08 -10.52 12.03
C ASP A 130 -5.31 -11.68 12.70
N GLY A 131 -3.99 -11.77 12.46
CA GLY A 131 -3.12 -12.83 12.96
C GLY A 131 -3.27 -14.19 12.30
N SER A 132 -4.11 -14.33 11.27
CA SER A 132 -4.28 -15.59 10.53
C SER A 132 -3.02 -15.98 9.75
N SER A 133 -2.93 -17.25 9.36
CA SER A 133 -1.73 -17.76 8.70
C SER A 133 -1.60 -17.28 7.25
N ILE A 134 -0.37 -16.94 6.85
CA ILE A 134 0.08 -16.72 5.46
C ILE A 134 0.93 -17.88 4.93
N GLY A 135 1.05 -18.95 5.71
CA GLY A 135 1.77 -20.17 5.37
C GLY A 135 3.30 -20.06 5.46
N PRO A 136 3.99 -21.18 5.18
CA PRO A 136 5.45 -21.22 5.15
C PRO A 136 6.01 -20.43 3.97
N ALA A 137 7.32 -20.18 3.92
CA ALA A 137 7.96 -19.43 2.83
C ALA A 137 7.71 -20.03 1.44
N SER A 138 7.53 -21.36 1.34
CA SER A 138 7.16 -22.05 0.10
C SER A 138 5.73 -21.76 -0.39
N ASN A 139 4.92 -21.09 0.43
CA ASN A 139 3.59 -20.58 0.10
C ASN A 139 3.65 -19.21 -0.60
N VAL A 140 4.80 -18.55 -0.58
CA VAL A 140 4.98 -17.21 -1.14
C VAL A 140 5.56 -17.30 -2.54
N VAL A 141 4.97 -16.56 -3.47
CA VAL A 141 5.53 -16.30 -4.80
C VAL A 141 5.75 -14.78 -4.92
N ILE A 142 6.95 -14.39 -5.33
CA ILE A 142 7.26 -13.00 -5.65
C ILE A 142 7.22 -12.85 -7.17
N ARG A 143 6.52 -11.83 -7.68
CA ARG A 143 6.51 -11.50 -9.10
C ARG A 143 7.05 -10.09 -9.35
N PRO A 144 7.93 -9.89 -10.34
CA PRO A 144 8.44 -10.89 -11.28
C PRO A 144 9.37 -11.92 -10.60
N VAL A 145 9.38 -13.15 -11.12
CA VAL A 145 9.99 -14.33 -10.45
C VAL A 145 11.52 -14.37 -10.51
N ASP A 146 12.12 -13.53 -11.35
CA ASP A 146 13.55 -13.45 -11.61
C ASP A 146 14.30 -12.50 -10.65
N LEU A 147 13.60 -11.89 -9.68
CA LEU A 147 14.20 -10.99 -8.69
C LEU A 147 15.16 -11.70 -7.72
N GLY A 148 15.04 -13.01 -7.54
CA GLY A 148 15.96 -13.81 -6.72
C GLY A 148 15.95 -13.46 -5.22
N PHE A 149 14.89 -12.83 -4.71
CA PHE A 149 14.79 -12.45 -3.30
C PHE A 149 14.70 -13.67 -2.39
N THR A 150 15.32 -13.57 -1.22
CA THR A 150 15.24 -14.60 -0.19
C THR A 150 14.00 -14.37 0.66
N VAL A 151 13.17 -15.41 0.81
CA VAL A 151 11.95 -15.39 1.62
C VAL A 151 12.11 -16.32 2.81
N LYS A 152 11.71 -15.87 3.99
CA LYS A 152 11.63 -16.66 5.22
C LYS A 152 10.26 -16.46 5.87
N SER A 153 9.76 -17.48 6.57
CA SER A 153 8.58 -17.35 7.43
C SER A 153 8.99 -17.77 8.84
N PRO A 154 9.37 -16.82 9.72
CA PRO A 154 9.79 -17.14 11.09
C PRO A 154 8.66 -17.77 11.93
N ASN A 155 7.40 -17.55 11.54
CA ASN A 155 6.21 -18.18 12.09
C ASN A 155 5.09 -18.16 11.03
N ASP A 156 3.94 -18.74 11.35
CA ASP A 156 2.87 -19.01 10.36
C ASP A 156 2.13 -17.76 9.84
N ASN A 157 2.24 -16.62 10.50
CA ASN A 157 1.55 -15.37 10.10
C ASN A 157 2.53 -14.26 9.68
N THR A 158 3.82 -14.57 9.59
CA THR A 158 4.88 -13.60 9.29
C THR A 158 5.75 -14.08 8.13
N VAL A 159 6.01 -13.19 7.19
CA VAL A 159 6.94 -13.39 6.09
C VAL A 159 7.97 -12.27 6.11
N LEU A 160 9.23 -12.64 5.90
CA LEU A 160 10.37 -11.75 5.77
C LEU A 160 10.95 -11.92 4.37
N ILE A 161 11.12 -10.81 3.66
CA ILE A 161 11.68 -10.78 2.32
C ILE A 161 12.94 -9.91 2.35
N ARG A 162 14.10 -10.50 2.04
CA ARG A 162 15.35 -9.75 1.84
C ARG A 162 15.28 -9.04 0.50
N VAL A 163 15.34 -7.70 0.52
CA VAL A 163 15.38 -6.85 -0.68
C VAL A 163 16.74 -6.16 -0.73
N PRO A 164 17.67 -6.62 -1.59
CA PRO A 164 18.94 -5.96 -1.80
C PRO A 164 18.76 -4.57 -2.41
N LEU A 165 19.69 -3.65 -2.13
CA LEU A 165 19.72 -2.35 -2.77
C LEU A 165 19.90 -2.48 -4.28
N GLN A 166 18.94 -1.97 -5.03
CA GLN A 166 18.98 -1.84 -6.49
C GLN A 166 18.91 -0.37 -6.88
N SER A 167 19.75 0.05 -7.83
CA SER A 167 19.78 1.44 -8.31
C SER A 167 18.45 1.90 -8.94
N SER A 168 17.69 0.97 -9.54
CA SER A 168 16.34 1.20 -10.06
C SER A 168 15.23 1.06 -9.03
N GLY A 169 15.56 0.62 -7.81
CA GLY A 169 14.60 0.06 -6.88
C GLY A 169 14.00 -1.26 -7.35
N ALA A 170 13.09 -1.78 -6.54
CA ALA A 170 12.31 -2.97 -6.84
C ALA A 170 10.81 -2.67 -6.72
N ARG A 171 10.02 -3.21 -7.66
CA ARG A 171 8.55 -3.16 -7.66
C ARG A 171 8.07 -4.58 -7.87
N PHE A 172 7.40 -5.15 -6.89
CA PHE A 172 7.04 -6.57 -6.93
C PHE A 172 5.74 -6.86 -6.21
N SER A 173 5.03 -7.86 -6.71
CA SER A 173 3.86 -8.48 -6.07
C SER A 173 4.33 -9.56 -5.11
N VAL A 174 3.69 -9.65 -3.94
CA VAL A 174 3.85 -10.75 -2.99
C VAL A 174 2.54 -11.53 -2.96
N GLU A 175 2.59 -12.78 -3.40
CA GLU A 175 1.41 -13.62 -3.59
C GLU A 175 1.47 -14.82 -2.66
N PHE A 176 0.43 -15.00 -1.84
CA PHE A 176 0.29 -16.15 -0.94
C PHE A 176 -0.64 -17.18 -1.58
N LYS A 177 -0.24 -18.44 -1.72
CA LYS A 177 -1.07 -19.44 -2.43
C LYS A 177 -2.44 -19.68 -1.78
N ASN A 178 -2.55 -19.48 -0.47
CA ASN A 178 -3.82 -19.59 0.27
C ASN A 178 -4.74 -18.37 0.12
N ASP A 179 -4.29 -17.31 -0.56
CA ASP A 179 -5.09 -16.11 -0.87
C ASP A 179 -5.42 -16.00 -2.37
N LEU A 180 -5.04 -16.98 -3.20
CA LEU A 180 -5.30 -16.92 -4.63
C LEU A 180 -6.80 -17.12 -4.95
N PHE A 181 -7.33 -16.21 -5.75
CA PHE A 181 -8.60 -16.35 -6.44
C PHE A 181 -8.36 -16.91 -7.85
N THR A 182 -9.22 -17.84 -8.26
CA THR A 182 -9.13 -18.49 -9.58
C THR A 182 -10.24 -17.98 -10.48
N TYR A 183 -9.88 -17.21 -11.50
CA TYR A 183 -10.83 -16.77 -12.51
C TYR A 183 -11.11 -17.89 -13.50
N ARG A 184 -12.40 -18.15 -13.72
CA ARG A 184 -12.90 -19.10 -14.74
C ARG A 184 -13.77 -18.35 -15.73
N SER A 185 -13.66 -18.69 -17.01
CA SER A 185 -14.49 -18.10 -18.07
C SER A 185 -15.13 -19.16 -18.94
N ASN A 186 -16.35 -18.89 -19.42
CA ASN A 186 -17.02 -19.67 -20.46
C ASN A 186 -16.74 -19.16 -21.89
N GLY A 187 -15.84 -18.17 -22.04
CA GLY A 187 -15.51 -17.51 -23.31
C GLY A 187 -16.30 -16.22 -23.59
N ALA A 188 -17.31 -15.91 -22.76
CA ALA A 188 -18.05 -14.65 -22.79
C ALA A 188 -17.91 -13.87 -21.47
N ASP A 189 -18.10 -14.56 -20.35
CA ASP A 189 -18.12 -13.97 -19.01
C ASP A 189 -17.24 -14.75 -18.03
N TYR A 190 -17.01 -14.19 -16.84
CA TYR A 190 -16.53 -14.93 -15.69
C TYR A 190 -17.66 -15.77 -15.08
N VAL A 191 -17.33 -16.99 -14.64
CA VAL A 191 -18.28 -17.95 -14.07
C VAL A 191 -17.72 -18.57 -12.79
N ASN A 192 -18.61 -18.85 -11.83
CA ASN A 192 -18.22 -19.46 -10.54
C ASN A 192 -17.94 -20.97 -10.65
N ASP A 193 -18.58 -21.65 -11.60
CA ASP A 193 -18.38 -23.08 -11.85
C ASP A 193 -18.40 -23.39 -13.36
N GLY A 194 -17.78 -24.50 -13.75
CA GLY A 194 -17.52 -24.85 -15.14
C GLY A 194 -16.45 -23.96 -15.78
N GLY A 195 -16.58 -23.74 -17.09
CA GLY A 195 -15.65 -22.94 -17.88
C GLY A 195 -14.20 -23.46 -17.87
N VAL A 196 -13.29 -22.62 -18.35
CA VAL A 196 -11.83 -22.85 -18.32
C VAL A 196 -11.17 -21.87 -17.35
N ILE A 197 -10.12 -22.30 -16.66
CA ILE A 197 -9.32 -21.43 -15.82
C ILE A 197 -8.54 -20.47 -16.73
N VAL A 198 -8.68 -19.17 -16.50
CA VAL A 198 -8.03 -18.13 -17.30
C VAL A 198 -6.99 -17.33 -16.51
N SER A 199 -7.14 -17.22 -15.18
CA SER A 199 -6.16 -16.58 -14.31
C SER A 199 -6.19 -17.17 -12.90
N GLY A 200 -5.09 -17.01 -12.18
CA GLY A 200 -4.96 -17.26 -10.75
C GLY A 200 -4.09 -16.17 -10.14
N GLU A 201 -4.67 -15.32 -9.31
CA GLU A 201 -4.03 -14.12 -8.75
C GLU A 201 -4.56 -13.86 -7.34
N PRO A 202 -3.87 -13.06 -6.50
CA PRO A 202 -4.32 -12.82 -5.13
C PRO A 202 -5.69 -12.16 -5.08
N ARG A 203 -6.56 -12.63 -4.19
CA ARG A 203 -7.79 -11.93 -3.82
C ARG A 203 -7.45 -10.61 -3.11
N ASN A 204 -6.47 -10.65 -2.20
CA ASN A 204 -5.91 -9.48 -1.55
C ASN A 204 -4.49 -9.26 -2.09
N GLY A 205 -4.37 -8.52 -3.20
CA GLY A 205 -3.07 -8.20 -3.79
C GLY A 205 -2.20 -7.38 -2.85
N LEU A 206 -0.89 -7.66 -2.80
CA LEU A 206 0.08 -6.86 -2.05
C LEU A 206 1.28 -6.51 -2.93
N ILE A 207 1.45 -5.23 -3.22
CA ILE A 207 2.56 -4.71 -4.02
C ILE A 207 3.53 -3.93 -3.13
N ILE A 208 4.82 -4.21 -3.28
CA ILE A 208 5.89 -3.51 -2.57
C ILE A 208 6.66 -2.62 -3.54
N PHE A 209 6.75 -1.33 -3.22
CA PHE A 209 7.55 -0.34 -3.95
C PHE A 209 8.78 0.08 -3.13
N ALA A 210 9.85 -0.70 -3.24
CA ALA A 210 11.15 -0.39 -2.63
C ALA A 210 11.92 0.60 -3.52
N SER A 211 11.79 1.89 -3.23
CA SER A 211 12.24 2.96 -4.14
C SER A 211 13.60 3.52 -3.75
N PRO A 212 14.52 3.74 -4.70
CA PRO A 212 15.72 4.50 -4.38
C PRO A 212 15.31 5.96 -4.13
N PRO A 213 16.13 6.73 -3.42
CA PRO A 213 15.94 8.15 -3.23
C PRO A 213 15.92 8.89 -4.56
N LEU A 214 15.05 9.89 -4.68
CA LEU A 214 15.00 10.72 -5.88
C LEU A 214 16.33 11.47 -6.09
N PRO A 215 16.83 11.52 -7.33
CA PRO A 215 17.91 12.43 -7.71
C PRO A 215 17.59 13.87 -7.30
N LYS A 216 18.59 14.61 -6.78
CA LYS A 216 18.41 15.98 -6.27
C LYS A 216 17.81 16.93 -7.32
N ASN A 217 18.11 16.73 -8.60
CA ASN A 217 17.59 17.54 -9.71
C ASN A 217 16.08 17.31 -9.98
N LEU A 218 15.48 16.28 -9.39
CA LEU A 218 14.03 16.04 -9.45
C LEU A 218 13.29 16.55 -8.21
N ILE A 219 14.01 17.07 -7.21
CA ILE A 219 13.43 17.63 -5.98
C ILE A 219 13.49 19.15 -6.10
N PRO A 220 12.36 19.86 -6.25
CA PRO A 220 12.38 21.31 -6.33
C PRO A 220 12.89 21.91 -5.02
N SER A 221 13.77 22.90 -5.10
CA SER A 221 14.22 23.63 -3.92
C SER A 221 13.06 24.46 -3.38
N LYS A 222 12.73 24.29 -2.10
CA LYS A 222 11.82 25.19 -1.39
C LYS A 222 12.56 26.47 -1.03
N ILE A 223 12.83 27.33 -2.00
CA ILE A 223 13.28 28.71 -1.74
C ILE A 223 12.02 29.56 -1.55
N ALA A 224 11.97 30.32 -0.47
CA ALA A 224 10.79 31.03 0.03
C ALA A 224 10.33 32.24 -0.83
N SER A 225 10.56 32.25 -2.13
CA SER A 225 10.36 33.43 -2.98
C SER A 225 9.26 33.28 -4.03
N ASN A 226 8.07 32.81 -3.63
CA ASN A 226 6.82 32.94 -4.40
C ASN A 226 5.62 33.05 -3.45
N VAL A 227 5.63 34.08 -2.59
CA VAL A 227 4.43 34.61 -1.94
C VAL A 227 4.38 36.11 -2.25
#